data_AF-A0A2E0PWD6-F1
#
_entry.id   AF-A0A2E0PWD6-F1
#
_cell.length_a   1.000
_cell.length_b   1.000
_cell.length_c   1.000
_cell.angle_alpha   90.00
_cell.angle_beta   90.00
_cell.angle_gamma   90.00
#
_symmetry.space_group_name_H-M   'P 1'
#
loop_
_entity.id
_entity.type
_entity.pdbx_description
1 polymer ?
#
loop_
_entity_poly.entity_id
_entity_poly.type
_entity_poly.pdbx_seq_one_letter_code
_entity_poly.pdbx_strand_id
1 'polypeptide(L)' 'FYIDLSENSDEAPTPIHLGFRSGTKALIDFLEQCRLIGVNHVALNLKIGKRPAEEVIAEIGETVLPYFKISN' A
#
# COMPACT_ATOMS: atom_id res chain seq x y z
N PHE A 1 -5.91 1.15 -8.25
CA PHE A 1 -5.79 -0.10 -7.47
C PHE A 1 -6.35 0.17 -6.08
N TYR A 2 -7.29 -0.62 -5.56
CA TYR A 2 -7.86 -0.37 -4.23
C TYR A 2 -7.02 -1.01 -3.12
N ILE A 3 -6.88 -0.31 -1.99
CA ILE A 3 -6.21 -0.81 -0.79
C ILE A 3 -7.05 -0.48 0.44
N ASP A 4 -7.26 -1.48 1.30
CA ASP A 4 -7.73 -1.30 2.67
C ASP A 4 -6.57 -1.61 3.60
N LEU A 5 -5.92 -0.59 4.16
CA LEU A 5 -4.74 -0.76 5.00
C LEU A 5 -5.16 -1.13 6.43
N SER A 6 -4.68 -2.25 6.92
CA SER A 6 -4.88 -2.69 8.30
C SER A 6 -4.03 -1.91 9.30
N GLU A 7 -4.49 -1.82 10.55
CA GLU A 7 -3.67 -1.37 11.68
C GLU A 7 -2.58 -2.39 12.05
N ASN A 8 -2.81 -3.67 11.74
CA ASN A 8 -1.81 -4.71 11.94
C ASN A 8 -0.85 -4.73 10.73
N SER A 9 0.38 -4.23 10.94
CA SER A 9 1.42 -4.19 9.89
C SER A 9 1.79 -5.55 9.29
N ASP A 10 1.56 -6.65 10.03
CA ASP A 10 1.84 -8.04 9.64
C ASP A 10 0.60 -8.76 9.06
N GLU A 11 -0.55 -8.08 8.90
CA GLU A 11 -1.74 -8.72 8.33
C GLU A 11 -1.48 -9.17 6.89
N ALA A 12 -1.64 -10.48 6.67
CA ALA A 12 -1.49 -11.10 5.35
C ALA A 12 -2.51 -10.54 4.35
N PRO A 13 -2.17 -10.45 3.05
CA PRO A 13 -3.06 -9.89 2.05
C PRO A 13 -4.30 -10.76 1.83
N THR A 14 -5.47 -10.14 1.84
CA THR A 14 -6.76 -10.76 1.49
C THR A 14 -7.41 -10.01 0.33
N PRO A 15 -8.00 -10.72 -0.65
CA PRO A 15 -8.53 -10.07 -1.84
C PRO A 15 -9.77 -9.23 -1.51
N ILE A 16 -9.87 -8.07 -2.16
CA ILE A 16 -11.08 -7.24 -2.20
C ILE A 16 -11.38 -6.86 -3.65
N HIS A 17 -12.51 -6.23 -3.91
CA HIS A 17 -12.87 -5.84 -5.27
C HIS A 17 -11.80 -4.92 -5.88
N LEU A 18 -11.12 -5.40 -6.93
CA LEU A 18 -10.07 -4.68 -7.65
C LEU A 18 -8.89 -4.22 -6.76
N GLY A 19 -8.56 -5.00 -5.73
CA GLY A 19 -7.53 -4.66 -4.75
C GLY A 19 -7.24 -5.76 -3.72
N PHE A 20 -6.55 -5.40 -2.64
CA PHE A 20 -6.46 -6.24 -1.43
C PHE A 20 -6.56 -5.42 -0.14
N ARG A 21 -6.87 -6.09 0.96
CA ARG A 21 -6.64 -5.62 2.33
C ARG A 21 -5.36 -6.26 2.86
N SER A 22 -4.49 -5.50 3.52
CA SER A 22 -3.27 -6.04 4.15
C SER A 22 -2.68 -5.09 5.17
N GLY A 23 -1.64 -5.53 5.88
CA GLY A 23 -0.71 -4.64 6.58
C GLY A 23 0.29 -3.96 5.65
N THR A 24 1.09 -3.05 6.20
CA THR A 24 2.10 -2.26 5.46
C THR A 24 3.22 -3.12 4.88
N LYS A 25 3.66 -4.19 5.56
CA LYS A 25 4.73 -5.07 5.07
C LYS A 25 4.36 -5.73 3.73
N ALA A 26 3.17 -6.31 3.67
CA ALA A 26 2.66 -6.91 2.44
C ALA A 26 2.44 -5.89 1.31
N LEU A 27 2.06 -4.64 1.64
CA LEU A 27 1.95 -3.57 0.65
C LEU A 27 3.32 -3.19 0.07
N ILE A 28 4.36 -3.10 0.90
CA ILE A 28 5.74 -2.83 0.45
C ILE A 28 6.20 -3.94 -0.49
N ASP A 29 6.02 -5.21 -0.09
CA ASP A 29 6.40 -6.36 -0.91
C ASP A 29 5.67 -6.34 -2.26
N PHE A 30 4.37 -6.05 -2.26
CA PHE A 30 3.58 -5.94 -3.49
C PHE A 30 4.10 -4.83 -4.42
N LEU A 31 4.38 -3.64 -3.88
CA LEU A 31 4.91 -2.52 -4.66
C LEU A 31 6.33 -2.81 -5.18
N GLU A 32 7.13 -3.54 -4.41
CA GLU A 32 8.44 -4.02 -4.86
C GLU A 32 8.31 -5.00 -6.03
N GLN A 33 7.38 -5.95 -5.95
CA GLN A 33 7.10 -6.84 -7.09
C GLN A 33 6.64 -6.07 -8.32
N CYS A 34 5.77 -5.06 -8.14
CA CYS A 34 5.36 -4.17 -9.23
C CYS A 34 6.58 -3.48 -9.88
N ARG A 35 7.51 -2.96 -9.06
CA ARG A 35 8.75 -2.35 -9.55
C ARG A 35 9.60 -3.34 -10.34
N LEU A 36 9.79 -4.55 -9.82
CA LEU A 36 10.60 -5.60 -10.45
C LEU A 36 10.05 -6.05 -11.81
N ILE A 37 8.73 -6.02 -12.00
CA ILE A 37 8.09 -6.34 -13.29
C ILE A 37 7.96 -5.14 -14.23
N GLY A 38 8.52 -3.98 -13.87
CA GLY A 38 8.58 -2.79 -14.72
C GLY A 38 7.43 -1.80 -14.58
N VAL A 39 6.61 -1.90 -13.52
CA VAL A 39 5.60 -0.85 -13.23
C VAL A 39 6.29 0.39 -12.68
N ASN A 40 6.15 1.52 -13.36
CA ASN A 40 6.80 2.78 -12.96
C ASN A 40 5.97 3.63 -11.98
N HIS A 41 4.65 3.49 -11.99
CA HIS A 41 3.75 4.29 -11.16
C HIS A 41 2.51 3.50 -10.72
N VAL A 42 2.16 3.59 -9.44
CA VAL A 42 0.99 2.94 -8.85
C VAL A 42 0.13 4.00 -8.14
N ALA A 43 -1.15 4.09 -8.52
CA ALA A 43 -2.13 4.92 -7.82
C ALA A 43 -2.95 4.07 -6.83
N LEU A 44 -2.82 4.40 -5.54
CA LEU A 44 -3.56 3.78 -4.45
C LEU A 44 -4.91 4.49 -4.25
N ASN A 45 -5.99 3.71 -4.20
CA ASN A 45 -7.33 4.19 -3.96
C ASN A 45 -7.82 3.72 -2.58
N LEU A 46 -8.10 4.68 -1.69
CA LEU A 46 -8.48 4.44 -0.29
C LEU A 46 -10.00 4.40 -0.07
N LYS A 47 -10.82 4.51 -1.12
CA LYS A 47 -12.29 4.65 -1.01
C LYS A 47 -12.97 3.54 -0.24
N ILE A 48 -12.41 2.33 -0.25
CA ILE A 48 -12.99 1.15 0.40
C ILE A 48 -12.34 0.81 1.75
N GLY A 49 -11.38 1.63 2.18
CA GLY A 49 -10.72 1.48 3.47
C GLY A 49 -11.67 1.74 4.64
N LYS A 50 -11.44 1.07 5.77
CA LYS A 50 -12.25 1.25 6.99
C LYS A 50 -11.76 2.39 7.88
N ARG A 51 -10.47 2.73 7.78
CA ARG A 51 -9.80 3.78 8.56
C ARG A 51 -9.93 5.15 7.88
N PRO A 52 -9.85 6.26 8.64
CA PRO A 52 -9.78 7.59 8.05
C PRO A 52 -8.64 7.68 7.02
N ALA A 53 -8.94 8.20 5.84
CA ALA A 53 -7.97 8.25 4.75
C ALA A 53 -6.72 9.09 5.10
N GLU A 54 -6.89 10.14 5.92
CA GLU A 54 -5.79 10.99 6.38
C GLU A 54 -4.76 10.22 7.21
N GLU A 55 -5.22 9.36 8.13
CA GLU A 55 -4.34 8.52 8.95
C GLU A 55 -3.60 7.49 8.10
N VAL A 56 -4.29 6.87 7.13
CA VAL A 56 -3.70 5.90 6.20
C VAL A 56 -2.65 6.57 5.30
N ILE A 57 -2.91 7.79 4.81
CA ILE A 57 -1.95 8.55 4.00
C ILE A 57 -0.71 8.88 4.82
N ALA A 58 -0.88 9.34 6.07
CA ALA A 58 0.22 9.64 6.97
C ALA A 58 1.08 8.38 7.22
N GLU A 59 0.46 7.25 7.54
CA GLU A 59 1.15 5.98 7.77
C GLU A 59 1.90 5.50 6.51
N ILE A 60 1.29 5.57 5.32
CA ILE A 60 1.98 5.24 4.06
C ILE A 60 3.18 6.16 3.85
N GLY A 61 3.03 7.45 4.17
CA GLY A 61 4.11 8.44 4.10
C GLY A 61 5.31 8.09 4.97
N GLU A 62 5.05 7.63 6.18
CA GLU A 62 6.08 7.29 7.17
C GLU A 62 6.69 5.90 6.95
N THR A 63 5.88 4.92 6.56
CA THR A 63 6.26 3.50 6.59
C THR A 63 6.52 2.88 5.21
N VAL A 64 5.89 3.39 4.15
CA VAL A 64 5.97 2.78 2.80
C VAL A 64 6.83 3.65 1.87
N LEU A 65 6.58 4.96 1.80
CA LEU A 65 7.32 5.86 0.90
C LEU A 65 8.85 5.82 1.04
N PRO A 66 9.45 5.62 2.24
CA PRO A 66 10.91 5.57 2.37
C PRO A 66 11.61 4.49 1.51
N TYR A 67 10.89 3.45 1.08
CA TYR A 67 11.41 2.38 0.21
C TYR A 67 11.38 2.72 -1.28
N PHE A 68 10.60 3.73 -1.69
CA PHE A 68 10.34 4.10 -3.09
C PHE A 68 10.77 5.54 -3.41
N LYS A 69 11.86 6.00 -2.80
CA LYS A 69 12.39 7.35 -3.02
C LYS A 69 12.87 7.53 -4.46
N ILE A 70 12.61 8.70 -5.02
CA ILE A 70 13.20 9.13 -6.29
C ILE A 70 14.70 9.33 -6.04
N SER A 71 15.54 8.70 -6.86
CA SER A 71 16.98 8.99 -6.87
C SER A 71 17.18 10.39 -7.47
N ASN A 72 17.80 11.29 -6.72
CA ASN A 72 18.26 12.58 -7.24
C ASN A 72 19.43 12.41 -8.22
#